data_AF-A0AAU6WL93-F1
#
_entry.id   AF-A0AAU6WL93-F1
#
_cell.length_a   1.000
_cell.length_b   1.000
_cell.length_c   1.000
_cell.angle_alpha   90.00
_cell.angle_beta   90.00
_cell.angle_gamma   90.00
#
_symmetry.space_group_name_H-M   'P 1'
#
loop_
_entity.id
_entity.type
_entity.pdbx_description
1 polymer ?
#
loop_
_entity_poly.entity_id
_entity_poly.type
_entity_poly.pdbx_seq_one_letter_code
_entity_poly.pdbx_strand_id
1 'polypeptide(L)'
;MKKRILTFGIILAMISGHAQKPLQPYGALPTEAQLKWHEMEMYCIVHYGSATYTDKEWGYGDEDPALINPAKFDAQQIVSAAKAGGFKGIIVVAKHHDGLCLWPTETTGYSIKKAHGKTGKAIS
;
A
#
# COMPACT_ATOMS: atom_id res chain seq x y z
N MET A 1 18.32 12.18 69.49
CA MET A 1 17.42 11.53 68.50
C MET A 1 16.66 12.51 67.61
N LYS A 2 15.96 13.52 68.16
CA LYS A 2 15.15 14.48 67.38
C LYS A 2 15.88 15.21 66.24
N LYS A 3 17.14 15.63 66.44
CA LYS A 3 17.95 16.29 65.38
C LYS A 3 18.26 15.37 64.19
N ARG A 4 18.55 14.08 64.43
CA ARG A 4 18.83 13.10 63.36
C ARG A 4 17.58 12.78 62.52
N ILE A 5 16.40 12.72 63.17
CA ILE A 5 15.12 12.52 62.49
C ILE A 5 14.79 13.72 61.58
N LEU A 6 15.05 14.94 62.05
CA LEU A 6 14.84 16.17 61.27
C LEU A 6 15.78 16.22 60.06
N THR A 7 17.07 15.89 60.23
CA THR A 7 18.03 15.84 59.13
C THR A 7 17.65 14.79 58.08
N PHE A 8 17.16 13.62 58.50
CA PHE A 8 16.73 12.57 57.58
C PHE A 8 15.47 12.96 56.78
N GLY A 9 14.52 13.65 57.43
CA GLY A 9 13.33 14.16 56.76
C GLY A 9 13.63 15.22 55.69
N ILE A 10 14.61 16.10 55.94
CA ILE A 10 15.05 17.13 54.97
C ILE A 10 15.73 16.48 53.76
N ILE A 11 16.59 15.48 53.97
CA ILE A 11 17.25 14.75 52.88
C ILE A 11 16.21 14.00 52.02
N LEU A 12 15.20 13.39 52.65
CA LEU A 12 14.13 12.68 51.93
C LEU A 12 13.27 13.62 51.08
N ALA A 13 12.99 14.84 51.56
CA ALA A 13 12.25 15.85 50.80
C ALA A 13 13.03 16.35 49.57
N MET A 14 14.36 16.42 49.66
CA MET A 14 15.24 16.85 48.55
C MET A 14 15.41 15.78 47.45
N ILE A 15 15.00 14.53 47.70
CA ILE A 15 15.01 13.44 46.69
C ILE A 15 13.74 13.43 45.83
N SER A 16 12.81 14.37 46.06
CA SER A 16 11.65 14.59 45.18
C SER A 16 12.10 15.26 43.87
N GLY A 17 12.81 14.50 43.04
CA GLY A 17 13.20 14.90 41.70
C GLY A 17 11.95 15.19 40.88
N HIS A 18 11.77 16.44 40.49
CA HIS A 18 10.71 16.82 39.56
C HIS A 18 11.12 16.31 38.17
N ALA A 19 10.57 15.18 37.74
CA ALA A 19 10.73 14.73 36.38
C ALA A 19 10.17 15.80 35.42
N GLN A 20 10.97 16.19 34.43
CA GLN A 20 10.51 17.12 33.40
C GLN A 20 9.31 16.51 32.66
N LYS A 21 8.28 17.31 32.38
CA LYS A 21 7.14 16.86 31.58
C LYS A 21 7.64 16.39 30.21
N PRO A 22 7.18 15.24 29.69
CA PRO A 22 7.53 14.79 28.36
C PRO A 22 7.24 15.89 27.34
N LEU A 23 8.17 16.06 26.39
CA LEU A 23 7.96 16.99 25.28
C LEU A 23 6.67 16.61 24.56
N GLN A 24 5.83 17.61 24.31
CA GLN A 24 4.63 17.40 23.49
C GLN A 24 5.06 17.19 22.04
N PRO A 25 4.37 16.34 21.29
CA PRO A 25 4.61 16.22 19.87
C PRO A 25 4.49 17.56 19.15
N TYR A 26 5.35 17.79 18.16
CA TYR A 26 5.36 19.00 17.35
C TYR A 26 4.86 18.71 15.93
N GLY A 27 3.92 19.53 15.44
CA GLY A 27 3.36 19.39 14.10
C GLY A 27 2.35 18.24 13.96
N ALA A 28 2.11 17.83 12.72
CA ALA A 28 1.18 16.75 12.41
C ALA A 28 1.84 15.39 12.70
N LEU A 29 1.16 14.56 13.49
CA LEU A 29 1.55 13.17 13.70
C LEU A 29 0.93 12.27 12.63
N PRO A 30 1.62 11.20 12.21
CA PRO A 30 1.02 10.23 11.33
C PRO A 30 -0.12 9.50 12.06
N THR A 31 -1.19 9.26 11.33
CA THR A 31 -2.22 8.29 11.73
C THR A 31 -1.61 6.89 11.79
N GLU A 32 -2.27 5.99 12.50
CA GLU A 32 -1.85 4.58 12.57
C GLU A 32 -1.74 3.94 11.17
N ALA A 33 -2.63 4.30 10.24
CA ALA A 33 -2.58 3.80 8.86
C ALA A 33 -1.34 4.32 8.10
N GLN A 34 -0.96 5.58 8.30
CA GLN A 34 0.26 6.13 7.71
C GLN A 34 1.52 5.47 8.29
N LEU A 35 1.54 5.17 9.59
CA LEU A 35 2.64 4.43 10.21
C LEU A 35 2.74 3.01 9.63
N LYS A 36 1.63 2.27 9.56
CA LYS A 36 1.62 0.92 8.94
C LYS A 36 2.08 0.94 7.49
N TRP A 37 1.64 1.93 6.70
CA TRP A 37 2.11 2.11 5.33
C TRP A 37 3.61 2.44 5.29
N HIS A 38 4.09 3.32 6.16
CA HIS A 38 5.50 3.69 6.22
C HIS A 38 6.39 2.49 6.58
N GLU A 39 5.95 1.67 7.54
CA GLU A 39 6.60 0.42 7.95
C GLU A 39 6.58 -0.66 6.84
N MET A 40 5.80 -0.49 5.77
CA MET A 40 5.90 -1.37 4.60
C MET A 40 7.25 -1.21 3.88
N GLU A 41 7.89 -0.05 3.98
CA GLU A 41 9.16 0.34 3.34
C GLU A 41 9.13 0.26 1.80
N MET A 42 9.06 -0.95 1.24
CA MET A 42 9.05 -1.21 -0.20
C MET A 42 7.90 -2.12 -0.60
N TYR A 43 7.20 -1.74 -1.67
CA TYR A 43 6.15 -2.51 -2.34
C TYR A 43 6.17 -2.23 -3.85
N CYS A 44 5.56 -3.10 -4.65
CA CYS A 44 5.57 -2.97 -6.11
C CYS A 44 4.34 -2.23 -6.64
N ILE A 45 4.48 -1.64 -7.82
CA ILE A 45 3.36 -1.30 -8.70
C ILE A 45 3.41 -2.18 -9.95
N VAL A 46 2.27 -2.71 -10.38
CA VAL A 46 2.14 -3.53 -11.58
C VAL A 46 1.28 -2.77 -12.60
N HIS A 47 1.94 -2.35 -13.68
CA HIS A 47 1.28 -1.81 -14.87
C HIS A 47 1.06 -2.95 -15.86
N TYR A 48 -0.21 -3.24 -16.17
CA TYR A 48 -0.61 -4.26 -17.12
C TYR A 48 -1.93 -3.82 -17.75
N GLY A 49 -2.07 -3.95 -19.07
CA GLY A 49 -3.27 -3.49 -19.77
C GLY A 49 -3.08 -3.42 -21.27
N SER A 50 -3.94 -2.65 -21.95
CA SER A 50 -3.92 -2.42 -23.40
C SER A 50 -2.55 -1.90 -23.88
N ALA A 51 -1.95 -0.99 -23.10
CA ALA A 51 -0.58 -0.49 -23.24
C ALA A 51 0.47 -1.60 -23.43
N THR A 52 0.36 -2.71 -22.68
CA THR A 52 1.28 -3.86 -22.76
C THR A 52 1.24 -4.55 -24.13
N TYR A 53 0.11 -4.50 -24.84
CA TYR A 53 -0.08 -5.15 -26.14
C TYR A 53 0.10 -4.21 -27.33
N THR A 54 0.09 -2.90 -27.08
CA THR A 54 0.14 -1.88 -28.13
C THR A 54 1.48 -1.17 -28.23
N ASP A 55 2.44 -1.52 -27.36
CA ASP A 55 3.76 -0.88 -27.25
C ASP A 55 3.64 0.64 -27.05
N LYS A 56 2.70 1.02 -26.19
CA LYS A 56 2.44 2.41 -25.80
C LYS A 56 2.56 2.54 -24.31
N GLU A 57 3.16 3.63 -23.85
CA GLU A 57 3.02 4.04 -22.46
C GLU A 57 1.60 4.51 -22.20
N TRP A 58 1.06 5.31 -23.13
CA TRP A 58 -0.27 5.90 -23.02
C TRP A 58 -1.21 5.50 -24.17
N GLY A 59 -2.32 4.83 -23.83
CA GLY A 59 -3.37 4.43 -24.76
C GLY A 59 -4.38 5.55 -24.99
N TYR A 60 -5.09 5.50 -26.12
CA TYR A 60 -6.09 6.50 -26.48
C TYR A 60 -7.51 6.15 -26.01
N GLY A 61 -7.72 4.91 -25.56
CA GLY A 61 -9.02 4.41 -25.11
C GLY A 61 -9.89 3.86 -26.24
N ASP A 62 -9.32 3.71 -27.44
CA ASP A 62 -9.94 3.09 -28.61
C ASP A 62 -9.36 1.69 -28.92
N GLU A 63 -8.45 1.21 -28.08
CA GLU A 63 -7.86 -0.12 -28.21
C GLU A 63 -8.93 -1.21 -28.10
N ASP A 64 -8.87 -2.28 -28.91
CA ASP A 64 -9.82 -3.39 -28.78
C ASP A 64 -9.52 -4.19 -27.50
N PRO A 65 -10.47 -4.33 -26.55
CA PRO A 65 -10.26 -5.14 -25.35
C PRO A 65 -9.83 -6.59 -25.64
N ALA A 66 -10.21 -7.15 -26.80
CA ALA A 66 -9.81 -8.49 -27.21
C ALA A 66 -8.28 -8.66 -27.41
N LEU A 67 -7.53 -7.56 -27.54
CA LEU A 67 -6.07 -7.58 -27.56
C LEU A 67 -5.47 -8.12 -26.26
N ILE A 68 -6.15 -7.91 -25.13
CA ILE A 68 -5.72 -8.51 -23.87
C ILE A 68 -6.07 -9.99 -23.91
N ASN A 69 -5.10 -10.81 -24.29
CA ASN A 69 -5.24 -12.26 -24.31
C ASN A 69 -3.91 -12.94 -23.94
N PRO A 70 -3.52 -12.92 -22.66
CA PRO A 70 -2.25 -13.48 -22.25
C PRO A 70 -2.27 -15.00 -22.34
N ALA A 71 -1.36 -15.58 -23.14
CA ALA A 71 -1.31 -17.03 -23.34
C ALA A 71 -1.00 -17.83 -22.06
N LYS A 72 -0.28 -17.24 -21.11
CA LYS A 72 0.22 -17.90 -19.88
C LYS A 72 0.26 -16.95 -18.69
N PHE A 73 -0.79 -16.16 -18.48
CA PHE A 73 -0.85 -15.30 -17.31
C PHE A 73 -0.85 -16.14 -16.02
N ASP A 74 -0.06 -15.73 -15.04
CA ASP A 74 0.00 -16.33 -13.70
C ASP A 74 0.26 -15.23 -12.66
N ALA A 75 -0.77 -14.85 -11.90
CA ALA A 75 -0.61 -13.86 -10.83
C ALA A 75 0.27 -14.39 -9.69
N GLN A 76 0.30 -15.71 -9.45
CA GLN A 76 1.13 -16.31 -8.41
C GLN A 76 2.61 -16.16 -8.74
N GLN A 77 2.98 -16.24 -10.02
CA GLN A 77 4.35 -15.96 -10.45
C GLN A 77 4.77 -14.53 -10.07
N ILE A 78 3.91 -13.54 -10.33
CA ILE A 78 4.16 -12.12 -10.01
C ILE A 78 4.27 -11.93 -8.49
N VAL A 79 3.31 -12.44 -7.73
CA VAL A 79 3.31 -12.34 -6.26
C VAL A 79 4.53 -13.03 -5.66
N SER A 80 4.89 -14.21 -6.18
CA SER A 80 6.07 -14.96 -5.71
C SER A 80 7.37 -14.21 -6.00
N ALA A 81 7.50 -13.60 -7.17
CA ALA A 81 8.66 -12.79 -7.53
C ALA A 81 8.78 -11.53 -6.64
N ALA A 82 7.67 -10.82 -6.41
CA ALA A 82 7.64 -9.67 -5.50
C ALA A 82 8.03 -10.08 -4.06
N LYS A 83 7.47 -11.18 -3.56
CA LYS A 83 7.81 -11.71 -2.24
C LYS A 83 9.28 -12.12 -2.14
N ALA A 84 9.82 -12.77 -3.17
CA ALA A 84 11.24 -13.14 -3.23
C ALA A 84 12.16 -11.91 -3.27
N GLY A 85 11.70 -10.80 -3.86
CA GLY A 85 12.38 -9.51 -3.85
C GLY A 85 12.28 -8.72 -2.54
N GLY A 86 11.59 -9.25 -1.50
CA GLY A 86 11.44 -8.58 -0.21
C GLY A 86 10.35 -7.50 -0.16
N PHE A 87 9.52 -7.39 -1.19
CA PHE A 87 8.43 -6.41 -1.23
C PHE A 87 7.27 -6.82 -0.32
N LYS A 88 6.71 -5.86 0.43
CA LYS A 88 5.63 -6.11 1.41
C LYS A 88 4.22 -5.94 0.85
N GLY A 89 4.09 -5.60 -0.44
CA GLY A 89 2.79 -5.44 -1.10
C GLY A 89 2.89 -5.23 -2.61
N ILE A 90 1.73 -5.25 -3.28
CA ILE A 90 1.57 -4.96 -4.70
C ILE A 90 0.37 -4.03 -4.87
N ILE A 91 0.56 -2.95 -5.63
CA ILE A 91 -0.51 -2.10 -6.15
C ILE A 91 -0.71 -2.46 -7.62
N VAL A 92 -1.92 -2.91 -7.97
CA VAL A 92 -2.28 -3.22 -9.36
C VAL A 92 -2.99 -2.02 -9.97
N VAL A 93 -2.57 -1.61 -11.15
CA VAL A 93 -3.30 -0.62 -11.95
C VAL A 93 -4.54 -1.28 -12.53
N ALA A 94 -5.64 -1.30 -11.77
CA ALA A 94 -6.87 -1.97 -12.18
C ALA A 94 -7.50 -1.33 -13.44
N LYS A 95 -7.30 -0.02 -13.62
CA LYS A 95 -7.66 0.77 -14.79
C LYS A 95 -6.63 1.87 -14.97
N HIS A 96 -6.03 1.98 -16.16
CA HIS A 96 -5.12 3.07 -16.50
C HIS A 96 -5.86 4.22 -17.22
N HIS A 97 -5.16 5.19 -17.79
CA HIS A 97 -5.81 6.38 -18.38
C HIS A 97 -6.62 6.06 -19.64
N ASP A 98 -6.26 5.03 -20.41
CA ASP A 98 -7.00 4.54 -21.58
C ASP A 98 -8.41 4.05 -21.21
N GLY A 99 -8.61 3.67 -19.95
CA GLY A 99 -9.92 3.39 -19.39
C GLY A 99 -10.31 1.91 -19.36
N LEU A 100 -9.48 1.01 -19.88
CA LEU A 100 -9.78 -0.42 -19.86
C LEU A 100 -9.76 -0.95 -18.42
N CYS A 101 -10.87 -1.57 -18.00
CA CYS A 101 -10.97 -2.17 -16.67
C CYS A 101 -10.52 -3.63 -16.68
N LEU A 102 -9.53 -3.97 -15.84
CA LEU A 102 -8.99 -5.34 -15.66
C LEU A 102 -9.90 -6.27 -14.83
N TRP A 103 -11.08 -5.79 -14.44
CA TRP A 103 -12.10 -6.58 -13.74
C TRP A 103 -13.41 -6.52 -14.54
N PRO A 104 -14.31 -7.52 -14.40
CA PRO A 104 -15.59 -7.53 -15.11
C PRO A 104 -16.58 -6.55 -14.46
N THR A 105 -16.33 -5.25 -14.61
CA THR A 105 -17.20 -4.19 -14.09
C THR A 105 -18.55 -4.17 -14.79
N GLU A 106 -19.59 -3.75 -14.06
CA GLU A 106 -20.93 -3.50 -14.62
C GLU A 106 -21.12 -2.03 -15.05
N THR A 107 -20.13 -1.16 -14.80
CA THR A 107 -20.23 0.28 -15.07
C THR A 107 -19.88 0.69 -16.51
N THR A 108 -19.17 -0.16 -17.26
CA THR A 108 -18.78 0.10 -18.65
C THR A 108 -18.57 -1.20 -19.42
N GLY A 109 -18.84 -1.18 -20.73
CA GLY A 109 -18.50 -2.26 -21.65
C GLY A 109 -17.00 -2.33 -21.98
N TYR A 110 -16.22 -1.31 -21.64
CA TYR A 110 -14.77 -1.25 -21.87
C TYR A 110 -14.01 -1.94 -20.73
N SER A 111 -14.11 -3.27 -20.68
CA SER A 111 -13.50 -4.12 -19.66
C SER A 111 -13.14 -5.50 -20.21
N ILE A 112 -12.36 -6.27 -19.44
CA ILE A 112 -11.99 -7.66 -19.79
C ILE A 112 -13.19 -8.60 -19.99
N LYS A 113 -14.39 -8.23 -19.50
CA LYS A 113 -15.65 -8.96 -19.75
C LYS A 113 -15.94 -9.05 -21.25
N LYS A 114 -15.59 -8.02 -22.02
CA LYS A 114 -15.75 -7.98 -23.48
C LYS A 114 -14.70 -8.84 -24.20
N ALA A 115 -13.49 -8.93 -23.66
CA ALA A 115 -12.38 -9.69 -24.24
C ALA A 115 -12.58 -11.22 -24.13
N HIS A 116 -13.16 -11.71 -23.02
CA HIS A 116 -13.20 -13.16 -22.70
C HIS A 116 -14.60 -13.74 -22.46
N GLY A 117 -15.66 -12.99 -22.74
CA GLY A 117 -17.05 -13.45 -22.61
C GLY A 117 -17.50 -13.72 -21.16
N LYS A 118 -18.64 -14.42 -20.99
CA LYS A 118 -19.28 -14.69 -19.67
C LYS A 118 -18.42 -15.53 -18.71
N THR A 119 -17.35 -16.16 -19.20
CA THR A 119 -16.33 -16.85 -18.39
C THR A 119 -15.18 -15.95 -17.99
N GLY A 120 -15.29 -14.63 -18.20
CA GLY A 120 -14.34 -13.60 -17.78
C GLY A 120 -14.12 -13.60 -16.28
N LYS A 121 -13.46 -14.66 -15.78
CA LYS A 121 -12.74 -14.65 -14.54
C LYS A 121 -11.78 -13.46 -14.66
N ALA A 122 -11.76 -12.64 -13.62
CA ALA A 122 -10.69 -11.66 -13.48
C ALA A 122 -9.36 -12.34 -13.82
N ILE A 123 -8.43 -11.58 -14.40
CA ILE A 123 -7.08 -12.10 -14.61
C ILE A 123 -6.51 -12.36 -13.20
N SER A 124 -6.66 -13.60 -12.73
CA SER A 124 -6.42 -14.05 -11.35
C SER A 124 -5.52 -15.27 -11.37
#